data_AF-A0A3Q2XV51-F1
#
_entry.id   AF-A0A3Q2XV51-F1
#
_cell.length_a   1.000
_cell.length_b   1.000
_cell.length_c   1.000
_cell.angle_alpha   90.00
_cell.angle_beta   90.00
_cell.angle_gamma   90.00
#
_symmetry.space_group_name_H-M   'P 1'
#
loop_
_entity.id
_entity.type
_entity.pdbx_description
1 polymer ?
#
loop_
_entity_poly.entity_id
_entity_poly.type
_entity_poly.pdbx_seq_one_letter_code
_entity_poly.pdbx_strand_id
1 'polypeptide(L)'
;MTKEDVSEPVEEDASLDCVTTFSPHQHPVIHQVASAPMPDDCEFSFFDPSEPQCREVLQEPTTTIPELFAVLRQWVPQVQKNIDLIGNEILNRGCGVNDRDGLTDMSLLHYCCKAGAPGIGDADTAAGFARHLLALGADPNLRSRWTNMRALHYAAYFDVPQLIRVVLQASQPGDIDATCSDFDFGTALHIAASNLCTSAVSCLLELGANPAFKQTGCPSIHSFSIIFNEVCCHLSIKCTRKTKMF
;
A
#
# COMPACT_ATOMS: atom_id res chain seq x y z
N MET A 1 55.97 -48.08 -18.22
CA MET A 1 55.77 -46.80 -18.91
C MET A 1 54.72 -46.02 -18.11
N THR A 2 55.10 -45.17 -17.14
CA THR A 2 55.47 -43.73 -17.25
C THR A 2 54.38 -42.92 -17.97
N LYS A 3 53.58 -42.13 -17.24
CA LYS A 3 53.73 -40.67 -16.92
C LYS A 3 52.59 -39.94 -17.66
N GLU A 4 51.89 -38.89 -17.23
CA GLU A 4 51.95 -37.79 -16.23
C GLU A 4 50.47 -37.46 -15.90
N ASP A 5 49.97 -37.12 -14.69
CA ASP A 5 50.26 -36.07 -13.70
C ASP A 5 50.17 -34.62 -14.23
N VAL A 6 49.03 -33.94 -13.99
CA VAL A 6 48.95 -32.47 -13.89
C VAL A 6 47.86 -32.09 -12.86
N SER A 7 48.32 -31.46 -11.80
CA SER A 7 47.59 -30.82 -10.72
C SER A 7 47.12 -29.39 -11.07
N GLU A 8 46.19 -28.89 -10.26
CA GLU A 8 45.36 -27.66 -10.32
C GLU A 8 46.04 -26.32 -10.63
N PRO A 9 45.21 -25.27 -10.81
CA PRO A 9 45.29 -24.19 -9.83
C PRO A 9 43.95 -23.86 -9.17
N VAL A 10 44.07 -23.60 -7.87
CA VAL A 10 43.16 -22.83 -7.03
C VAL A 10 43.22 -21.37 -7.49
N GLU A 11 42.08 -20.76 -7.79
CA GLU A 11 41.91 -19.32 -7.69
C GLU A 11 40.65 -19.03 -6.85
N GLU A 12 40.90 -18.58 -5.63
CA GLU A 12 39.98 -17.70 -4.91
C GLU A 12 39.83 -16.42 -5.73
N ASP A 13 38.59 -16.09 -6.13
CA ASP A 13 38.24 -14.69 -6.32
C ASP A 13 37.01 -14.38 -5.47
N ALA A 14 37.28 -13.59 -4.43
CA ALA A 14 36.31 -12.92 -3.62
C ALA A 14 35.87 -11.66 -4.37
N SER A 15 34.68 -11.70 -4.97
CA SER A 15 33.99 -10.47 -5.35
C SER A 15 32.57 -10.50 -4.80
N LEU A 16 32.35 -9.62 -3.81
CA LEU A 16 31.05 -9.27 -3.28
C LEU A 16 30.11 -8.91 -4.43
N ASP A 17 29.02 -9.65 -4.54
CA ASP A 17 27.75 -9.10 -5.01
C ASP A 17 26.64 -9.92 -4.35
N CYS A 18 26.27 -9.51 -3.13
CA CYS A 18 25.03 -9.96 -2.50
C CYS A 18 23.86 -9.32 -3.24
N VAL A 19 23.58 -9.83 -4.44
CA VAL A 19 22.27 -9.69 -5.04
C VAL A 19 21.44 -10.78 -4.39
N THR A 20 20.62 -10.40 -3.41
CA THR A 20 19.54 -11.25 -2.91
C THR A 20 18.70 -11.67 -4.10
N THR A 21 18.92 -12.90 -4.57
CA THR A 21 18.09 -13.54 -5.60
C THR A 21 16.71 -13.77 -5.00
N PHE A 22 15.81 -12.81 -5.19
CA PHE A 22 14.39 -13.01 -4.95
C PHE A 22 13.93 -14.15 -5.85
N SER A 23 13.55 -15.27 -5.24
CA SER A 23 13.00 -16.41 -5.97
C SER A 23 11.63 -16.00 -6.53
N PRO A 24 11.44 -15.88 -7.86
CA PRO A 24 10.25 -15.29 -8.45
C PRO A 24 9.01 -16.22 -8.44
N HIS A 25 9.03 -17.30 -7.65
CA HIS A 25 8.07 -18.40 -7.72
C HIS A 25 7.47 -18.81 -6.38
N GLN A 26 7.60 -18.01 -5.32
CA GLN A 26 6.82 -18.25 -4.11
C GLN A 26 5.45 -17.56 -4.23
N HIS A 27 4.38 -18.35 -4.11
CA HIS A 27 3.02 -17.82 -4.02
C HIS A 27 2.91 -16.86 -2.83
N PRO A 28 2.20 -15.73 -2.96
CA PRO A 28 2.01 -14.80 -1.86
C PRO A 28 1.48 -15.49 -0.60
N VAL A 29 2.14 -15.26 0.52
CA VAL A 29 1.79 -15.84 1.82
C VAL A 29 0.85 -14.90 2.57
N ILE A 30 -0.13 -15.47 3.26
CA ILE A 30 -0.90 -14.75 4.28
C ILE A 30 -0.29 -15.12 5.63
N HIS A 31 0.30 -14.14 6.29
CA HIS A 31 0.94 -14.31 7.59
C HIS A 31 -0.11 -14.59 8.66
N GLN A 32 0.28 -15.26 9.75
CA GLN A 32 -0.64 -15.50 10.87
C GLN A 32 -0.98 -14.19 11.59
N VAL A 33 -2.08 -14.19 12.36
CA VAL A 33 -2.43 -13.05 13.20
C VAL A 33 -1.53 -13.06 14.45
N ALA A 34 -0.84 -11.95 14.70
CA ALA A 34 -0.12 -11.71 15.94
C ALA A 34 -0.52 -10.36 16.56
N SER A 35 -0.12 -10.18 17.82
CA SER A 35 -0.17 -8.90 18.54
C SER A 35 1.08 -8.07 18.25
N ALA A 36 1.00 -6.75 18.44
CA ALA A 36 2.19 -5.91 18.32
C ALA A 36 3.17 -6.24 19.47
N PRO A 37 4.47 -6.38 19.19
CA PRO A 37 5.46 -6.70 20.19
C PRO A 37 5.77 -5.42 20.98
N MET A 38 5.12 -5.25 22.12
CA MET A 38 5.29 -4.07 22.98
C MET A 38 6.36 -4.36 24.04
N PRO A 39 7.30 -3.43 24.30
CA PRO A 39 8.22 -3.55 25.43
C PRO A 39 7.47 -3.63 26.77
N ASP A 40 7.99 -4.43 27.71
CA ASP A 40 7.34 -4.67 29.02
C ASP A 40 7.14 -3.40 29.87
N ASP A 41 8.05 -2.43 29.74
CA ASP A 41 8.05 -1.17 30.50
C ASP A 41 7.49 0.02 29.69
N CYS A 42 6.77 -0.21 28.59
CA CYS A 42 6.27 0.88 27.77
C CYS A 42 5.16 1.66 28.51
N GLU A 43 5.39 2.96 28.75
CA GLU A 43 4.42 3.85 29.39
C GLU A 43 3.17 4.08 28.51
N PHE A 44 3.28 3.83 27.20
CA PHE A 44 2.23 4.05 26.21
C PHE A 44 1.69 2.75 25.62
N SER A 45 0.42 2.77 25.20
CA SER A 45 -0.26 1.63 24.57
C SER A 45 -0.01 1.50 23.06
N PHE A 46 0.99 2.21 22.52
CA PHE A 46 1.29 2.23 21.09
C PHE A 46 2.79 2.13 20.83
N PHE A 47 3.13 1.58 19.66
CA PHE A 47 4.50 1.35 19.26
C PHE A 47 5.13 2.64 18.70
N ASP A 48 6.30 3.05 19.20
CA ASP A 48 6.99 4.25 18.75
C ASP A 48 8.41 3.94 18.27
N PRO A 49 8.67 3.88 16.94
CA PRO A 49 10.00 3.64 16.40
C PRO A 49 11.08 4.69 16.75
N SER A 50 10.71 5.81 17.39
CA SER A 50 11.67 6.77 17.91
C SER A 50 12.17 6.43 19.31
N GLU A 51 11.42 5.62 20.07
CA GLU A 51 11.80 5.18 21.42
C GLU A 51 12.84 4.05 21.37
N PRO A 52 13.91 4.08 22.18
CA PRO A 52 14.97 3.07 22.15
C PRO A 52 14.48 1.64 22.30
N GLN A 53 13.55 1.39 23.24
CA GLN A 53 13.01 0.06 23.50
C GLN A 53 12.24 -0.51 22.30
N CYS A 54 11.43 0.32 21.63
CA CYS A 54 10.73 -0.09 20.42
C CYS A 54 11.70 -0.33 19.25
N ARG A 55 12.78 0.47 19.16
CA ARG A 55 13.83 0.24 18.15
C ARG A 55 14.56 -1.07 18.36
N GLU A 56 14.86 -1.44 19.61
CA GLU A 56 15.44 -2.74 19.95
C GLU A 56 14.51 -3.86 19.48
N VAL A 57 13.21 -3.77 19.78
CA VAL A 57 12.21 -4.74 19.31
C VAL A 57 12.16 -4.83 17.78
N LEU A 58 12.23 -3.70 17.05
CA LEU A 58 12.28 -3.72 15.58
C LEU A 58 13.54 -4.42 15.05
N GLN A 59 14.68 -4.25 15.71
CA GLN A 59 15.97 -4.79 15.27
C GLN A 59 16.20 -6.23 15.74
N GLU A 60 15.44 -6.69 16.72
CA GLU A 60 15.55 -8.04 17.26
C GLU A 60 15.21 -9.09 16.17
N PRO A 61 16.12 -10.02 15.84
CA PRO A 61 15.88 -11.05 14.84
C PRO A 61 14.71 -11.99 15.18
N THR A 62 14.35 -12.12 16.46
CA THR A 62 13.23 -12.97 16.88
C THR A 62 11.86 -12.32 16.66
N THR A 63 11.80 -11.00 16.51
CA THR A 63 10.54 -10.31 16.18
C THR A 63 10.06 -10.78 14.81
N THR A 64 8.83 -11.23 14.74
CA THR A 64 8.30 -11.93 13.55
C THR A 64 7.61 -10.97 12.57
N ILE A 65 7.49 -11.38 11.31
CA ILE A 65 6.73 -10.62 10.29
C ILE A 65 5.27 -10.34 10.72
N PRO A 66 4.49 -11.34 11.22
CA PRO A 66 3.16 -11.11 11.81
C PRO A 66 3.09 -9.99 12.86
N GLU A 67 4.08 -9.92 13.74
CA GLU A 67 4.16 -8.94 14.84
C GLU A 67 4.41 -7.53 14.28
N LEU A 68 5.29 -7.41 13.29
CA LEU A 68 5.53 -6.14 12.60
C LEU A 68 4.31 -5.67 11.78
N PHE A 69 3.57 -6.60 11.15
CA PHE A 69 2.27 -6.25 10.57
C PHE A 69 1.29 -5.74 11.64
N ALA A 70 1.30 -6.32 12.84
CA ALA A 70 0.48 -5.85 13.95
C ALA A 70 0.86 -4.43 14.42
N VAL A 71 2.14 -4.05 14.34
CA VAL A 71 2.57 -2.65 14.51
C VAL A 71 1.91 -1.76 13.45
N LEU A 72 2.02 -2.12 12.16
CA LEU A 72 1.44 -1.34 11.05
C LEU A 72 -0.08 -1.17 11.12
N ARG A 73 -0.79 -2.07 11.84
CA ARG A 73 -2.23 -1.94 12.09
C ARG A 73 -2.58 -0.73 12.95
N GLN A 74 -1.71 -0.29 13.86
CA GLN A 74 -1.97 0.82 14.77
C GLN A 74 -2.16 2.14 14.00
N TRP A 75 -3.18 2.93 14.35
CA TRP A 75 -3.47 4.22 13.73
C TRP A 75 -2.94 5.37 14.59
N VAL A 76 -1.61 5.44 14.68
CA VAL A 76 -0.90 6.47 15.43
C VAL A 76 0.19 7.11 14.56
N PRO A 77 0.50 8.41 14.73
CA PRO A 77 1.47 9.08 13.87
C PRO A 77 2.86 8.45 13.87
N GLN A 78 3.31 7.94 15.01
CA GLN A 78 4.60 7.30 15.21
C GLN A 78 4.80 6.13 14.25
N VAL A 79 3.77 5.30 14.08
CA VAL A 79 3.78 4.17 13.15
C VAL A 79 3.61 4.64 11.72
N GLN A 80 2.60 5.49 11.45
CA GLN A 80 2.27 5.86 10.06
C GLN A 80 3.38 6.68 9.39
N LYS A 81 4.09 7.54 10.12
CA LYS A 81 5.22 8.31 9.58
C LYS A 81 6.49 7.48 9.34
N ASN A 82 6.59 6.30 9.95
CA ASN A 82 7.74 5.40 9.85
C ASN A 82 7.39 4.11 9.08
N ILE A 83 6.45 4.19 8.14
CA ILE A 83 6.00 3.05 7.33
C ILE A 83 7.13 2.39 6.54
N ASP A 84 8.08 3.19 6.06
CA ASP A 84 9.25 2.73 5.32
C ASP A 84 10.23 2.00 6.24
N LEU A 85 10.50 2.53 7.43
CA LEU A 85 11.37 1.90 8.42
C LEU A 85 10.82 0.54 8.84
N ILE A 86 9.54 0.47 9.25
CA ILE A 86 8.92 -0.78 9.68
C ILE A 86 8.76 -1.74 8.49
N GLY A 87 8.38 -1.22 7.32
CA GLY A 87 8.18 -2.00 6.11
C GLY A 87 9.48 -2.61 5.58
N ASN A 88 10.60 -1.89 5.61
CA ASN A 88 11.91 -2.44 5.26
C ASN A 88 12.33 -3.57 6.20
N GLU A 89 12.02 -3.43 7.49
CA GLU A 89 12.31 -4.46 8.50
C GLU A 89 11.49 -5.75 8.27
N ILE A 90 10.25 -5.61 7.77
CA ILE A 90 9.43 -6.72 7.29
C ILE A 90 10.06 -7.39 6.06
N LEU A 91 10.51 -6.61 5.06
CA LEU A 91 11.15 -7.13 3.85
C LEU A 91 12.48 -7.83 4.16
N ASN A 92 13.30 -7.28 5.07
CA ASN A 92 14.57 -7.84 5.50
C ASN A 92 14.43 -9.24 6.13
N ARG A 93 13.26 -9.54 6.71
CA ARG A 93 12.91 -10.86 7.25
C ARG A 93 12.42 -11.86 6.20
N GLY A 94 12.50 -11.51 4.92
CA GLY A 94 12.09 -12.38 3.81
C GLY A 94 10.60 -12.34 3.51
N CYS A 95 9.86 -11.32 3.99
CA CYS A 95 8.48 -11.12 3.57
C CYS A 95 8.41 -10.85 2.07
N GLY A 96 7.56 -11.58 1.35
CA GLY A 96 7.26 -11.27 -0.04
C GLY A 96 6.56 -9.91 -0.16
N VAL A 97 6.85 -9.16 -1.23
CA VAL A 97 6.23 -7.82 -1.45
C VAL A 97 4.70 -7.86 -1.63
N ASN A 98 4.19 -9.03 -2.01
CA ASN A 98 2.76 -9.31 -2.18
C ASN A 98 2.16 -10.12 -1.04
N ASP A 99 2.95 -10.46 -0.01
CA ASP A 99 2.44 -11.10 1.19
C ASP A 99 1.46 -10.18 1.93
N ARG A 100 0.60 -10.80 2.74
CA ARG A 100 -0.53 -10.13 3.37
C ARG A 100 -0.57 -10.35 4.87
N ASP A 101 -0.98 -9.32 5.60
CA ASP A 101 -1.31 -9.40 7.02
C ASP A 101 -2.48 -10.35 7.26
N GLY A 102 -2.36 -11.22 8.26
CA GLY A 102 -3.38 -12.24 8.56
C GLY A 102 -4.73 -11.67 9.00
N LEU A 103 -4.74 -10.47 9.59
CA LEU A 103 -5.96 -9.88 10.12
C LEU A 103 -6.71 -9.05 9.08
N THR A 104 -5.99 -8.16 8.39
CA THR A 104 -6.58 -7.21 7.43
C THR A 104 -6.52 -7.68 5.99
N ASP A 105 -5.70 -8.69 5.70
CA ASP A 105 -5.36 -9.13 4.35
C ASP A 105 -4.73 -8.03 3.48
N MET A 106 -4.23 -6.96 4.11
CA MET A 106 -3.52 -5.88 3.45
C MET A 106 -2.07 -6.29 3.17
N SER A 107 -1.58 -5.97 1.98
CA SER A 107 -0.14 -5.98 1.66
C SER A 107 0.54 -4.69 2.12
N LEU A 108 1.87 -4.65 2.09
CA LEU A 108 2.63 -3.42 2.41
C LEU A 108 2.21 -2.22 1.55
N LEU A 109 1.87 -2.44 0.28
CA LEU A 109 1.41 -1.35 -0.61
C LEU A 109 0.07 -0.74 -0.13
N HIS A 110 -0.82 -1.56 0.44
CA HIS A 110 -2.04 -1.04 1.06
C HIS A 110 -1.72 -0.22 2.31
N TYR A 111 -0.77 -0.67 3.14
CA TYR A 111 -0.31 0.07 4.30
C TYR A 111 0.37 1.40 3.93
N CYS A 112 1.09 1.49 2.81
CA CYS A 112 1.58 2.78 2.30
C CYS A 112 0.44 3.77 2.04
N CYS A 113 -0.66 3.31 1.43
CA CYS A 113 -1.82 4.17 1.17
C CYS A 113 -2.47 4.67 2.47
N LYS A 114 -2.55 3.80 3.48
CA LYS A 114 -2.98 4.14 4.85
C LYS A 114 -2.03 5.16 5.50
N ALA A 115 -0.72 4.93 5.40
CA ALA A 115 0.33 5.73 6.02
C ALA A 115 0.54 7.11 5.40
N GLY A 116 0.03 7.37 4.20
CA GLY A 116 0.10 8.70 3.58
C GLY A 116 -1.00 9.67 4.04
N ALA A 117 -1.91 9.23 4.91
CA ALA A 117 -3.07 10.03 5.32
C ALA A 117 -2.67 11.37 5.97
N PRO A 118 -3.28 12.50 5.57
CA PRO A 118 -2.97 13.81 6.14
C PRO A 118 -3.19 13.87 7.66
N GLY A 119 -2.27 14.53 8.37
CA GLY A 119 -2.37 14.75 9.82
C GLY A 119 -1.99 13.56 10.70
N ILE A 120 -1.92 12.34 10.15
CA ILE A 120 -1.45 11.16 10.87
C ILE A 120 -0.07 10.72 10.36
N GLY A 121 0.11 10.59 9.05
CA GLY A 121 1.31 10.03 8.45
C GLY A 121 2.12 11.01 7.63
N ASP A 122 2.92 10.48 6.71
CA ASP A 122 3.79 11.24 5.82
C ASP A 122 3.64 10.75 4.38
N ALA A 123 2.99 11.56 3.54
CA ALA A 123 2.62 11.17 2.19
C ALA A 123 3.84 10.95 1.27
N ASP A 124 4.93 11.71 1.46
CA ASP A 124 6.11 11.63 0.60
C ASP A 124 6.95 10.40 0.94
N THR A 125 7.11 10.12 2.23
CA THR A 125 7.77 8.90 2.76
C THR A 125 6.99 7.66 2.32
N ALA A 126 5.68 7.65 2.53
CA ALA A 126 4.82 6.56 2.09
C ALA A 126 4.85 6.37 0.56
N ALA A 127 4.86 7.46 -0.22
CA ALA A 127 4.98 7.40 -1.68
C ALA A 127 6.35 6.86 -2.12
N GLY A 128 7.42 7.24 -1.43
CA GLY A 128 8.77 6.73 -1.65
C GLY A 128 8.85 5.23 -1.45
N PHE A 129 8.32 4.74 -0.32
CA PHE A 129 8.29 3.31 -0.04
C PHE A 129 7.37 2.54 -1.00
N ALA A 130 6.20 3.09 -1.36
CA ALA A 130 5.32 2.49 -2.36
C ALA A 130 6.00 2.33 -3.73
N ARG A 131 6.75 3.35 -4.19
CA ARG A 131 7.56 3.24 -5.43
C ARG A 131 8.58 2.12 -5.34
N HIS A 132 9.24 1.97 -4.18
CA HIS A 132 10.19 0.89 -3.95
C HIS A 132 9.52 -0.48 -4.02
N LEU A 133 8.39 -0.68 -3.33
CA LEU A 133 7.61 -1.91 -3.38
C LEU A 133 7.15 -2.27 -4.80
N LEU A 134 6.65 -1.29 -5.57
CA LEU A 134 6.23 -1.48 -6.95
C LEU A 134 7.42 -1.87 -7.85
N ALA A 135 8.60 -1.27 -7.64
CA ALA A 135 9.82 -1.64 -8.36
C ALA A 135 10.28 -3.08 -8.06
N LEU A 136 9.98 -3.59 -6.85
CA LEU A 136 10.21 -4.97 -6.46
C LEU A 136 9.10 -5.95 -6.92
N GLY A 137 8.08 -5.47 -7.65
CA GLY A 137 7.01 -6.30 -8.19
C GLY A 137 5.76 -6.42 -7.30
N ALA A 138 5.52 -5.46 -6.40
CA ALA A 138 4.24 -5.38 -5.72
C ALA A 138 3.09 -5.17 -6.74
N ASP A 139 2.01 -5.93 -6.60
CA ASP A 139 0.84 -5.86 -7.47
C ASP A 139 -0.17 -4.83 -6.94
N PRO A 140 -0.40 -3.71 -7.65
CA PRO A 140 -1.36 -2.68 -7.24
C PRO A 140 -2.81 -3.12 -7.29
N ASN A 141 -3.10 -4.25 -7.94
CA ASN A 141 -4.45 -4.78 -8.13
C ASN A 141 -4.85 -5.85 -7.12
N LEU A 142 -3.95 -6.20 -6.19
CA LEU A 142 -4.29 -7.01 -5.03
C LEU A 142 -5.46 -6.38 -4.27
N ARG A 143 -6.34 -7.26 -3.79
CA ARG A 143 -7.51 -6.87 -3.00
C ARG A 143 -7.34 -7.41 -1.59
N SER A 144 -7.53 -6.54 -0.60
CA SER A 144 -7.75 -7.00 0.77
C SER A 144 -9.07 -7.78 0.82
N ARG A 145 -9.07 -8.98 1.38
CA ARG A 145 -10.29 -9.77 1.61
C ARG A 145 -11.28 -9.13 2.58
N TRP A 146 -10.84 -8.23 3.45
CA TRP A 146 -11.73 -7.62 4.45
C TRP A 146 -12.62 -6.52 3.86
N THR A 147 -12.09 -5.76 2.91
CA THR A 147 -12.76 -4.59 2.33
C THR A 147 -13.01 -4.72 0.82
N ASN A 148 -12.46 -5.76 0.19
CA ASN A 148 -12.33 -5.90 -1.25
C ASN A 148 -11.69 -4.66 -1.95
N MET A 149 -10.92 -3.86 -1.20
CA MET A 149 -10.28 -2.66 -1.72
C MET A 149 -8.89 -2.97 -2.28
N ARG A 150 -8.55 -2.32 -3.39
CA ARG A 150 -7.19 -2.23 -3.93
C ARG A 150 -6.42 -1.09 -3.27
N ALA A 151 -5.11 -1.02 -3.47
CA ALA A 151 -4.29 0.10 -3.04
C ALA A 151 -4.87 1.47 -3.48
N LEU A 152 -5.32 1.58 -4.74
CA LEU A 152 -5.94 2.80 -5.27
C LEU A 152 -7.19 3.24 -4.46
N HIS A 153 -8.03 2.29 -4.04
CA HIS A 153 -9.21 2.59 -3.24
C HIS A 153 -8.83 3.12 -1.85
N TYR A 154 -7.78 2.57 -1.23
CA TYR A 154 -7.30 3.07 0.06
C TYR A 154 -6.68 4.46 -0.05
N ALA A 155 -5.89 4.71 -1.09
CA ALA A 155 -5.30 6.04 -1.32
C ALA A 155 -6.40 7.10 -1.52
N ALA A 156 -7.51 6.74 -2.17
CA ALA A 156 -8.69 7.59 -2.29
C ALA A 156 -9.43 7.77 -0.95
N TYR A 157 -9.64 6.68 -0.20
CA TYR A 157 -10.33 6.69 1.10
C TYR A 157 -9.64 7.58 2.13
N PHE A 158 -8.31 7.63 2.12
CA PHE A 158 -7.48 8.37 3.08
C PHE A 158 -7.03 9.76 2.58
N ASP A 159 -7.54 10.24 1.45
CA ASP A 159 -7.19 11.53 0.81
C ASP A 159 -5.69 11.69 0.49
N VAL A 160 -5.08 10.68 -0.15
CA VAL A 160 -3.63 10.64 -0.42
C VAL A 160 -3.32 10.72 -1.93
N PRO A 161 -3.36 11.93 -2.54
CA PRO A 161 -3.15 12.09 -3.99
C PRO A 161 -1.75 11.70 -4.48
N GLN A 162 -0.72 11.75 -3.61
CA GLN A 162 0.62 11.28 -3.93
C GLN A 162 0.63 9.77 -4.21
N LEU A 163 -0.06 8.99 -3.37
CA LEU A 163 -0.16 7.54 -3.53
C LEU A 163 -1.08 7.17 -4.69
N ILE A 164 -2.15 7.94 -4.96
CA ILE A 164 -2.97 7.77 -6.17
C ILE A 164 -2.09 7.83 -7.43
N ARG A 165 -1.22 8.84 -7.52
CA ARG A 165 -0.30 8.99 -8.67
C ARG A 165 0.69 7.84 -8.76
N VAL A 166 1.32 7.46 -7.65
CA VAL A 166 2.30 6.35 -7.62
C VAL A 166 1.67 5.02 -8.02
N VAL A 167 0.50 4.68 -7.46
CA VAL A 167 -0.19 3.42 -7.75
C VAL A 167 -0.60 3.39 -9.22
N LEU A 168 -1.22 4.45 -9.75
CA LEU A 168 -1.67 4.49 -11.14
C LEU A 168 -0.53 4.46 -12.16
N GLN A 169 0.66 4.98 -11.82
CA GLN A 169 1.85 4.86 -12.67
C GLN A 169 2.28 3.40 -12.90
N ALA A 170 1.96 2.50 -11.96
CA ALA A 170 2.26 1.07 -12.07
C ALA A 170 1.04 0.20 -12.46
N SER A 171 -0.12 0.81 -12.66
CA SER A 171 -1.37 0.13 -13.02
C SER A 171 -1.61 0.06 -14.54
N GLN A 172 -2.53 -0.82 -14.96
CA GLN A 172 -2.92 -0.93 -16.36
C GLN A 172 -3.94 0.17 -16.74
N PRO A 173 -4.03 0.53 -18.03
CA PRO A 173 -5.09 1.40 -18.51
C PRO A 173 -6.48 0.88 -18.10
N GLY A 174 -7.30 1.74 -17.50
CA GLY A 174 -8.64 1.40 -17.02
C GLY A 174 -8.73 1.02 -15.55
N ASP A 175 -7.62 0.70 -14.86
CA ASP A 175 -7.62 0.40 -13.42
C ASP A 175 -8.08 1.59 -12.56
N ILE A 176 -8.04 2.83 -13.10
CA ILE A 176 -8.54 4.03 -12.44
C ILE A 176 -10.03 3.96 -12.09
N ASP A 177 -10.82 3.25 -12.90
CA ASP A 177 -12.26 3.04 -12.70
C ASP A 177 -12.57 1.62 -12.19
N ALA A 178 -11.58 0.92 -11.63
CA ALA A 178 -11.81 -0.37 -10.99
C ALA A 178 -12.83 -0.23 -9.84
N THR A 179 -13.68 -1.23 -9.67
CA THR A 179 -14.77 -1.20 -8.70
C THR A 179 -14.46 -2.03 -7.45
N CYS A 180 -15.01 -1.64 -6.30
CA CYS A 180 -14.95 -2.39 -5.04
C CYS A 180 -16.33 -2.95 -4.66
N SER A 181 -16.54 -4.27 -4.63
CA SER A 181 -17.89 -4.83 -4.36
C SER A 181 -18.44 -4.45 -2.98
N ASP A 182 -17.57 -4.35 -1.98
CA ASP A 182 -17.97 -4.11 -0.60
C ASP A 182 -18.25 -2.62 -0.33
N PHE A 183 -18.01 -1.77 -1.32
CA PHE A 183 -18.32 -0.35 -1.30
C PHE A 183 -19.32 -0.01 -2.41
N ASP A 184 -20.40 -0.79 -2.50
CA ASP A 184 -21.45 -0.66 -3.52
C ASP A 184 -20.90 -0.64 -4.97
N PHE A 185 -19.85 -1.41 -5.26
CA PHE A 185 -19.15 -1.36 -6.55
C PHE A 185 -18.59 0.03 -6.91
N GLY A 186 -18.34 0.87 -5.92
CA GLY A 186 -17.75 2.19 -6.08
C GLY A 186 -16.33 2.11 -6.64
N THR A 187 -16.00 3.08 -7.50
CA THR A 187 -14.62 3.33 -7.94
C THR A 187 -13.87 4.15 -6.90
N ALA A 188 -12.55 4.32 -7.08
CA ALA A 188 -11.75 5.22 -6.25
C ALA A 188 -12.35 6.64 -6.15
N LEU A 189 -12.89 7.16 -7.27
CA LEU A 189 -13.54 8.48 -7.29
C LEU A 189 -14.81 8.51 -6.44
N HIS A 190 -15.60 7.43 -6.45
CA HIS A 190 -16.79 7.31 -5.62
C HIS A 190 -16.46 7.35 -4.13
N ILE A 191 -15.44 6.57 -3.74
CA ILE A 191 -14.95 6.48 -2.37
C ILE A 191 -14.40 7.83 -1.89
N ALA A 192 -13.59 8.51 -2.70
CA ALA A 192 -13.04 9.81 -2.34
C ALA A 192 -14.17 10.85 -2.15
N ALA A 193 -15.17 10.86 -3.04
CA ALA A 193 -16.29 11.79 -2.93
C ALA A 193 -17.14 11.51 -1.68
N SER A 194 -17.48 10.25 -1.38
CA SER A 194 -18.28 9.91 -0.19
C SER A 194 -17.62 10.31 1.12
N ASN A 195 -16.28 10.32 1.13
CA ASN A 195 -15.48 10.67 2.31
C ASN A 195 -15.08 12.14 2.36
N LEU A 196 -15.51 12.96 1.39
CA LEU A 196 -15.11 14.37 1.25
C LEU A 196 -13.59 14.56 1.09
N CYS A 197 -12.91 13.56 0.52
CA CYS A 197 -11.47 13.57 0.19
C CYS A 197 -11.23 14.44 -1.05
N THR A 198 -11.28 15.75 -0.86
CA THR A 198 -11.25 16.73 -1.96
C THR A 198 -9.96 16.68 -2.78
N SER A 199 -8.81 16.42 -2.14
CA SER A 199 -7.51 16.34 -2.80
C SER A 199 -7.43 15.12 -3.71
N ALA A 200 -7.93 13.98 -3.24
CA ALA A 200 -8.05 12.75 -4.00
C ALA A 200 -9.06 12.88 -5.15
N VAL A 201 -10.22 13.51 -4.92
CA VAL A 201 -11.20 13.78 -5.99
C VAL A 201 -10.58 14.61 -7.11
N SER A 202 -9.91 15.73 -6.79
CA SER A 202 -9.23 16.55 -7.80
C SER A 202 -8.20 15.73 -8.56
N CYS A 203 -7.35 15.00 -7.85
CA CYS A 203 -6.30 14.18 -8.45
C CYS A 203 -6.86 13.08 -9.37
N LEU A 204 -7.92 12.38 -8.96
CA LEU A 204 -8.52 11.30 -9.75
C LEU A 204 -9.16 11.86 -11.02
N LEU A 205 -9.84 13.00 -10.95
CA LEU A 205 -10.41 13.68 -12.12
C LEU A 205 -9.32 14.19 -13.08
N GLU A 206 -8.23 14.75 -12.57
CA GLU A 206 -7.05 15.14 -13.36
C GLU A 206 -6.44 13.95 -14.10
N LEU A 207 -6.44 12.77 -13.46
CA LEU A 207 -5.93 11.52 -14.03
C LEU A 207 -6.94 10.79 -14.93
N GLY A 208 -8.13 11.36 -15.14
CA GLY A 208 -9.13 10.86 -16.09
C GLY A 208 -10.14 9.88 -15.54
N ALA A 209 -10.32 9.78 -14.22
CA ALA A 209 -11.39 8.99 -13.61
C ALA A 209 -12.75 9.45 -14.12
N ASN A 210 -13.65 8.51 -14.43
CA ASN A 210 -14.94 8.84 -15.03
C ASN A 210 -15.99 9.20 -13.95
N PRO A 211 -16.40 10.48 -13.82
CA PRO A 211 -17.41 10.87 -12.84
C PRO A 211 -18.82 10.38 -13.18
N ALA A 212 -19.03 9.98 -14.44
CA ALA A 212 -20.28 9.42 -14.92
C ALA A 212 -20.25 7.89 -14.96
N PHE A 213 -19.25 7.25 -14.36
CA PHE A 213 -19.19 5.80 -14.28
C PHE A 213 -20.43 5.30 -13.54
N LYS A 214 -21.34 4.66 -14.30
CA LYS A 214 -22.60 4.18 -13.77
C LYS A 214 -22.47 2.71 -13.44
N GLN A 215 -22.76 2.39 -12.19
CA GLN A 215 -23.03 1.03 -11.76
C GLN A 215 -24.31 0.52 -12.44
N THR A 216 -24.23 -0.58 -13.18
CA THR A 216 -25.42 -1.31 -13.59
C THR A 216 -25.93 -2.11 -12.39
N GLY A 217 -27.00 -1.66 -11.73
CA GLY A 217 -27.77 -2.51 -10.79
C GLY A 217 -28.00 -2.01 -9.36
N CYS A 218 -27.56 -0.82 -8.95
CA CYS A 218 -27.82 -0.31 -7.59
C CYS A 218 -28.74 0.92 -7.58
N PRO A 219 -29.75 0.98 -6.68
CA PRO A 219 -30.69 2.10 -6.57
C PRO A 219 -30.12 3.37 -5.90
N SER A 220 -28.89 3.39 -5.39
CA SER A 220 -28.32 4.52 -4.62
C SER A 220 -27.72 5.67 -5.46
N ILE A 221 -27.97 5.68 -6.78
CA ILE A 221 -27.50 6.71 -7.74
C ILE A 221 -27.83 8.17 -7.34
N HIS A 222 -28.82 8.40 -6.47
CA HIS A 222 -29.14 9.74 -5.97
C HIS A 222 -28.11 10.25 -4.96
N SER A 223 -27.59 9.41 -4.05
CA SER A 223 -26.66 9.86 -3.01
C SER A 223 -25.29 10.23 -3.58
N PHE A 224 -24.75 9.46 -4.53
CA PHE A 224 -23.48 9.81 -5.16
C PHE A 224 -23.58 11.09 -5.98
N SER A 225 -24.64 11.28 -6.77
CA SER A 225 -24.79 12.52 -7.55
C SER A 225 -24.94 13.75 -6.65
N ILE A 226 -25.54 13.63 -5.46
CA ILE A 226 -25.66 14.74 -4.50
C ILE A 226 -24.30 15.05 -3.88
N ILE A 227 -23.62 14.06 -3.32
CA ILE A 227 -22.32 14.25 -2.66
C ILE A 227 -21.25 14.69 -3.68
N PHE A 228 -21.23 14.09 -4.87
CA PHE A 228 -20.33 14.49 -5.94
C PHE A 228 -20.59 15.93 -6.40
N ASN A 229 -21.84 16.37 -6.48
CA ASN A 229 -22.17 17.76 -6.77
C ASN A 229 -21.75 18.69 -5.63
N GLU A 230 -21.93 18.32 -4.36
CA GLU A 230 -21.44 19.11 -3.22
C GLU A 230 -19.91 19.25 -3.22
N VAL A 231 -19.18 18.16 -3.46
CA VAL A 231 -17.72 18.17 -3.55
C VAL A 231 -17.25 18.96 -4.78
N CYS A 232 -17.88 18.82 -5.94
CA CYS A 232 -17.57 19.64 -7.12
C CYS A 232 -17.88 21.12 -6.92
N CYS A 233 -18.98 21.44 -6.22
CA CYS A 233 -19.32 22.81 -5.83
C CYS A 233 -18.28 23.39 -4.87
N HIS A 234 -17.84 22.62 -3.88
CA HIS A 234 -16.79 23.03 -2.94
C HIS A 234 -15.44 23.25 -3.64
N LEU A 235 -15.10 22.39 -4.60
CA LEU A 235 -13.85 22.46 -5.38
C LEU A 235 -13.92 23.41 -6.59
N SER A 236 -15.05 24.09 -6.85
CA SER A 236 -15.28 24.89 -8.07
C SER A 236 -14.97 24.14 -9.38
N ILE A 237 -15.12 22.82 -9.39
CA ILE A 237 -14.86 21.98 -10.56
C ILE A 237 -16.07 22.06 -11.49
N LYS A 238 -15.90 22.64 -12.68
CA LYS A 238 -16.91 22.60 -13.75
C LYS A 238 -17.03 21.16 -14.27
N CYS A 239 -17.90 20.37 -13.67
CA CYS A 239 -18.26 19.06 -14.16
C CYS A 239 -19.03 19.20 -15.49
N THR A 240 -18.31 19.29 -16.61
CA THR A 240 -18.93 19.35 -17.92
C THR A 240 -19.43 17.96 -18.27
N ARG A 241 -20.76 17.79 -18.28
CA ARG A 241 -21.43 16.66 -18.94
C ARG A 241 -21.02 16.67 -20.43
N LYS A 242 -19.92 16.01 -20.80
CA LYS A 242 -19.67 15.67 -22.20
C LYS A 242 -20.52 14.46 -22.56
N THR A 243 -21.82 14.66 -22.66
CA THR A 243 -22.66 13.83 -23.54
C THR A 243 -22.25 14.16 -24.97
N LYS A 244 -21.34 13.38 -25.55
CA LYS A 244 -21.26 13.29 -27.01
C LYS A 244 -22.49 12.49 -27.46
N MET A 245 -23.48 13.21 -27.99
CA MET A 245 -24.54 12.62 -28.79
C MET A 245 -23.92 12.05 -30.07
N PHE A 246 -24.14 10.77 -30.31
CA PHE A 246 -24.44 10.24 -31.64
C PHE A 246 -25.79 9.54 -31.52
#